data_AF-A0A7J8MC28-F1
#
_entry.id   AF-A0A7J8MC28-F1
#
_cell.length_a   1.000
_cell.length_b   1.000
_cell.length_c   1.000
_cell.angle_alpha   90.00
_cell.angle_beta   90.00
_cell.angle_gamma   90.00
#
_symmetry.space_group_name_H-M   'P 1'
#
loop_
_entity.id
_entity.type
_entity.pdbx_description
1 polymer ?
#
loop_
_entity_poly.entity_id
_entity_poly.type
_entity_poly.pdbx_seq_one_letter_code
_entity_poly.pdbx_strand_id
1 'polypeptide(L)'
;MMYSIIAKELLKAGLSDQYHPQDYLNFYCLGKREPPTSESSTKLNHKDNRELALVQKFRRFMVYVHAKGMIVDDEYIIMGSANINQRSLEGSRDTEIAMGAYQPHYTWAGKKSHPHGQVYGYRMSLWAEQMGKLDDNFRDPKSLECVKLVNEIAKSNWEAYVEDEYCELTGHLMQYPYEIGRDGTVNPIPGHETFPDVGGKVLGASTNLPD
;
A
#
# COMPACT_ATOMS: atom_id res chain seq x y z
N MET A 1 9.40 7.00 -13.63
CA MET A 1 8.80 5.86 -14.36
C MET A 1 7.53 5.44 -13.64
N MET A 2 6.47 5.03 -14.36
CA MET A 2 5.04 5.07 -13.98
C MET A 2 4.48 6.48 -13.71
N TYR A 3 4.83 7.14 -12.60
CA TYR A 3 4.29 8.48 -12.29
C TYR A 3 4.61 9.53 -13.36
N SER A 4 5.84 9.53 -13.87
CA SER A 4 6.26 10.38 -14.99
C SER A 4 5.50 10.10 -16.30
N ILE A 5 4.94 8.91 -16.48
CA ILE A 5 4.10 8.59 -17.65
C ILE A 5 2.75 9.27 -17.46
N ILE A 6 2.12 9.05 -16.31
CA ILE A 6 0.82 9.64 -15.96
C ILE A 6 0.88 11.17 -16.04
N ALA A 7 1.90 11.79 -15.43
CA ALA A 7 2.10 13.24 -15.46
C ALA A 7 2.23 13.79 -16.88
N LYS A 8 2.96 13.09 -17.76
CA LYS A 8 3.08 13.47 -19.18
C LYS A 8 1.76 13.37 -19.92
N GLU A 9 0.95 12.34 -19.66
CA GLU A 9 -0.36 12.18 -20.30
C GLU A 9 -1.36 13.24 -19.78
N LEU A 10 -1.32 13.57 -18.49
CA LEU A 10 -2.10 14.69 -17.93
C LEU A 10 -1.73 16.02 -18.59
N LEU A 11 -0.43 16.30 -18.75
CA LEU A 11 0.05 17.49 -19.44
C LEU A 11 -0.42 17.54 -20.89
N LYS A 12 -0.28 16.45 -21.65
CA LYS A 12 -0.72 16.35 -23.05
C LYS A 12 -2.23 16.56 -23.20
N ALA A 13 -3.02 16.10 -22.23
CA ALA A 13 -4.46 16.28 -22.22
C ALA A 13 -4.91 17.67 -21.75
N GLY A 14 -3.98 18.54 -21.29
CA GLY A 14 -4.32 19.84 -20.71
C GLY A 14 -4.96 19.74 -19.31
N LEU A 15 -4.69 18.64 -18.60
CA LEU A 15 -5.34 18.26 -17.34
C LEU A 15 -4.40 18.32 -16.13
N SER A 16 -3.13 18.71 -16.31
CA SER A 16 -2.09 18.70 -15.27
C SER A 16 -2.35 19.64 -14.09
N ASP A 17 -3.15 20.69 -14.28
CA ASP A 17 -3.54 21.61 -13.19
C ASP A 17 -4.75 21.07 -12.42
N GLN A 18 -5.61 20.30 -13.08
CA GLN A 18 -6.85 19.78 -12.52
C GLN A 18 -6.65 18.48 -11.73
N TYR A 19 -5.81 17.57 -12.24
CA TYR A 19 -5.62 16.25 -11.65
C TYR A 19 -4.16 16.02 -11.23
N HIS A 20 -4.00 15.19 -10.21
CA HIS A 20 -2.71 14.75 -9.70
C HIS A 20 -2.39 13.33 -10.19
N PRO A 21 -1.11 12.95 -10.39
CA PRO A 21 -0.77 11.56 -10.72
C PRO A 21 -1.31 10.51 -9.73
N GLN A 22 -1.46 10.87 -8.45
CA GLN A 22 -2.06 10.03 -7.40
C GLN A 22 -3.59 9.89 -7.50
N ASP A 23 -4.26 10.60 -8.42
CA ASP A 23 -5.65 10.32 -8.77
C ASP A 23 -5.77 9.04 -9.62
N TYR A 24 -4.65 8.51 -10.15
CA TYR A 24 -4.60 7.37 -11.07
C TYR A 24 -3.73 6.21 -10.60
N LEU A 25 -2.67 6.48 -9.83
CA LEU A 25 -1.76 5.44 -9.33
C LEU A 25 -1.32 5.76 -7.90
N ASN A 26 -1.48 4.78 -7.01
CA ASN A 26 -1.12 4.93 -5.61
C ASN A 26 -0.34 3.73 -5.11
N PHE A 27 0.63 3.98 -4.23
CA PHE A 27 1.38 2.95 -3.52
C PHE A 27 1.13 3.10 -2.02
N TYR A 28 0.87 1.96 -1.39
CA TYR A 28 0.61 1.87 0.04
C TYR A 28 1.50 0.82 0.67
N CYS A 29 1.66 0.89 1.98
CA CYS A 29 2.20 -0.18 2.82
C CYS A 29 1.25 -0.41 4.00
N LEU A 30 1.53 -1.46 4.79
CA LEU A 30 0.72 -1.76 5.97
C LEU A 30 1.53 -1.57 7.26
N GLY A 31 0.89 -1.04 8.29
CA GLY A 31 1.48 -0.81 9.60
C GLY A 31 0.52 -1.13 10.73
N LYS A 32 1.08 -1.42 11.89
CA LYS A 32 0.31 -1.52 13.13
C LYS A 32 1.04 -0.74 14.22
N ARG A 33 0.25 -0.04 15.04
CA ARG A 33 0.70 0.62 16.25
C ARG A 33 -0.22 0.21 17.40
N GLU A 34 0.35 -0.17 18.54
CA GLU A 34 -0.43 -0.68 19.69
C GLU A 34 -0.29 0.23 20.91
N PRO A 35 -1.38 0.41 21.69
CA PRO A 35 -1.36 1.29 22.86
C PRO A 35 -0.40 0.75 23.93
N PRO A 36 0.22 1.62 24.74
CA PRO A 36 1.00 1.20 25.89
C PRO A 36 0.20 0.28 26.81
N THR A 37 0.78 -0.85 27.22
CA THR A 37 0.19 -1.81 28.16
C THR A 37 0.92 -1.73 29.49
N SER A 38 0.17 -1.83 30.59
CA SER A 38 0.69 -1.80 31.97
C SER A 38 1.70 -2.93 32.27
N GLU A 39 1.68 -4.01 31.49
CA GLU A 39 2.50 -5.21 31.71
C GLU A 39 3.80 -5.26 30.88
N SER A 40 4.04 -4.31 29.96
CA SER A 40 5.18 -4.37 29.02
C SER A 40 6.51 -3.87 29.60
N SER A 41 6.71 -3.96 30.92
CA SER A 41 7.96 -3.57 31.59
C SER A 41 8.95 -4.73 31.73
N THR A 42 9.04 -5.63 30.74
CA THR A 42 10.25 -6.44 30.58
C THR A 42 11.37 -5.50 30.17
N LYS A 43 12.08 -4.96 31.16
CA LYS A 43 13.36 -4.25 31.00
C LYS A 43 14.40 -5.23 30.45
N LEU A 44 14.29 -5.57 29.18
CA LEU A 44 15.35 -6.24 28.46
C LEU A 44 16.51 -5.24 28.38
N ASN A 45 17.70 -5.67 28.80
CA ASN A 45 18.93 -4.89 28.72
C ASN A 45 19.33 -4.73 27.23
N HIS A 46 18.62 -3.87 26.49
CA HIS A 46 18.78 -3.66 25.06
C HIS A 46 19.90 -2.67 24.71
N LYS A 47 20.97 -2.60 25.51
CA LYS A 47 22.11 -1.72 25.19
C LYS A 47 22.72 -2.02 23.81
N ASP A 48 22.50 -3.21 23.27
CA ASP A 48 23.15 -3.67 22.04
C ASP A 48 22.26 -3.62 20.79
N ASN A 49 20.96 -3.26 20.87
CA ASN A 49 20.12 -3.12 19.67
C ASN A 49 19.17 -1.92 19.75
N ARG A 50 19.61 -0.80 19.15
CA ARG A 50 18.87 0.47 19.11
C ARG A 50 17.53 0.35 18.39
N GLU A 51 17.46 -0.38 17.29
CA GLU A 51 16.25 -0.53 16.47
C GLU A 51 15.16 -1.24 17.26
N LEU A 52 15.51 -2.34 17.92
CA LEU A 52 14.60 -3.08 18.80
C LEU A 52 14.07 -2.21 19.94
N ALA A 53 14.94 -1.38 20.54
CA ALA A 53 14.54 -0.46 21.59
C ALA A 53 13.56 0.63 21.08
N LEU A 54 13.74 1.13 19.86
CA LEU A 54 12.84 2.12 19.26
C LEU A 54 11.49 1.51 18.91
N VAL A 55 11.46 0.31 18.31
CA VAL A 55 10.20 -0.40 18.00
C VAL A 55 9.40 -0.70 19.26
N GLN A 56 10.06 -1.12 20.35
CA GLN A 56 9.40 -1.32 21.65
C GLN A 56 8.90 0.00 22.27
N LYS A 57 9.68 1.08 22.15
CA LYS A 57 9.30 2.40 22.66
C LYS A 57 8.06 2.95 21.95
N PHE A 58 8.08 2.97 20.62
CA PHE A 58 7.02 3.57 19.81
C PHE A 58 5.86 2.61 19.52
N ARG A 59 6.06 1.31 19.81
CA ARG A 59 5.07 0.23 19.70
C ARG A 59 4.44 0.14 18.32
N ARG A 60 5.25 0.37 17.29
CA ARG A 60 4.83 0.36 15.90
C ARG A 60 5.75 -0.53 15.08
N PHE A 61 5.17 -1.23 14.11
CA PHE A 61 5.95 -1.99 13.14
C PHE A 61 5.13 -2.19 11.85
N MET A 62 5.82 -2.52 10.75
CA MET A 62 5.14 -2.87 9.52
C MET A 62 4.34 -4.17 9.69
N VAL A 63 3.17 -4.23 9.06
CA VAL A 63 2.52 -5.51 8.76
C VAL A 63 3.09 -5.96 7.42
N TYR A 64 3.85 -7.05 7.43
CA TYR A 64 4.60 -7.47 6.26
C TYR A 64 3.67 -8.00 5.15
N VAL A 65 3.63 -7.30 4.01
CA VAL A 65 2.82 -7.70 2.85
C VAL A 65 3.56 -8.78 2.08
N HIS A 66 3.23 -10.04 2.38
CA HIS A 66 3.75 -11.21 1.66
C HIS A 66 2.81 -11.70 0.54
N ALA A 67 1.71 -11.00 0.29
CA ALA A 67 0.72 -11.37 -0.72
C ALA A 67 1.27 -11.23 -2.15
N LYS A 68 0.87 -12.15 -3.03
CA LYS A 68 1.08 -12.08 -4.48
C LYS A 68 -0.25 -12.34 -5.16
N GLY A 69 -1.00 -11.27 -5.34
CA GLY A 69 -2.29 -11.34 -6.00
C GLY A 69 -2.69 -10.01 -6.62
N MET A 70 -3.62 -10.08 -7.55
CA MET A 70 -4.15 -8.93 -8.26
C MET A 70 -5.64 -9.15 -8.49
N ILE A 71 -6.45 -8.15 -8.18
CA ILE A 71 -7.89 -8.11 -8.45
C ILE A 71 -8.10 -7.08 -9.56
N VAL A 72 -8.85 -7.46 -10.58
CA VAL A 72 -9.16 -6.61 -11.73
C VAL A 72 -10.67 -6.51 -11.87
N ASP A 73 -11.16 -5.27 -11.88
CA ASP A 73 -12.56 -4.90 -12.14
C ASP A 73 -13.61 -5.62 -11.27
N ASP A 74 -13.20 -6.11 -10.10
CA ASP A 74 -13.99 -6.93 -9.18
C ASP A 74 -14.60 -8.22 -9.80
N GLU A 75 -14.10 -8.65 -10.97
CA GLU A 75 -14.54 -9.88 -11.66
C GLU A 75 -13.46 -10.94 -11.79
N TYR A 76 -12.18 -10.54 -11.89
CA TYR A 76 -11.05 -11.45 -12.11
C TYR A 76 -10.04 -11.30 -10.98
N ILE A 77 -9.47 -12.43 -10.55
CA ILE A 77 -8.42 -12.48 -9.54
C ILE A 77 -7.30 -13.40 -9.99
N ILE A 78 -6.05 -12.97 -9.79
CA ILE A 78 -4.86 -13.83 -9.80
C ILE A 78 -4.35 -13.94 -8.37
N MET A 79 -4.02 -15.16 -7.94
CA MET A 79 -3.30 -15.42 -6.69
C MET A 79 -2.24 -16.50 -6.91
N GLY A 80 -1.07 -16.34 -6.29
CA GLY A 80 0.02 -17.30 -6.46
C GLY A 80 1.23 -17.00 -5.58
N SER A 81 2.39 -17.47 -6.03
CA SER A 81 3.68 -17.25 -5.38
C SER A 81 4.52 -16.14 -6.04
N ALA A 82 4.25 -15.82 -7.31
CA ALA A 82 5.06 -14.91 -8.12
C ALA A 82 4.99 -13.44 -7.67
N ASN A 83 6.13 -12.87 -7.27
CA ASN A 83 6.26 -11.44 -7.01
C ASN A 83 6.23 -10.62 -8.31
N ILE A 84 5.95 -9.32 -8.22
CA ILE A 84 6.13 -8.39 -9.35
C ILE A 84 7.60 -7.97 -9.42
N ASN A 85 8.46 -8.89 -9.85
CA ASN A 85 9.88 -8.64 -10.12
C ASN A 85 10.41 -9.64 -11.15
N GLN A 86 11.62 -9.41 -11.65
CA GLN A 86 12.21 -10.28 -12.68
C GLN A 86 12.47 -11.70 -12.17
N ARG A 87 12.82 -11.88 -10.89
CA ARG A 87 13.06 -13.21 -10.31
C ARG A 87 11.86 -14.14 -10.47
N SER A 88 10.67 -13.63 -10.18
CA SER A 88 9.43 -14.40 -10.27
C SER A 88 8.82 -14.41 -11.68
N LEU A 89 8.95 -13.31 -12.45
CA LEU A 89 8.24 -13.15 -13.73
C LEU A 89 9.04 -13.58 -14.97
N GLU A 90 10.35 -13.83 -14.86
CA GLU A 90 11.18 -14.23 -16.01
C GLU A 90 10.91 -15.68 -16.46
N GLY A 91 10.41 -16.53 -15.57
CA GLY A 91 10.10 -17.95 -15.85
C GLY A 91 11.31 -18.89 -15.89
N SER A 92 12.52 -18.36 -16.10
CA SER A 92 13.78 -19.12 -16.04
C SER A 92 14.60 -18.93 -14.76
N ARG A 93 14.13 -18.09 -13.83
CA ARG A 93 14.75 -17.89 -12.50
C ARG A 93 14.06 -18.76 -11.45
N ASP A 94 13.17 -18.19 -10.65
CA ASP A 94 12.45 -18.95 -9.63
C ASP A 94 11.26 -19.69 -10.28
N THR A 95 10.98 -20.89 -9.79
CA THR A 95 9.78 -21.63 -10.19
C THR A 95 8.59 -21.11 -9.41
N GLU A 96 7.61 -20.56 -10.10
CA GLU A 96 6.42 -19.97 -9.51
C GLU A 96 5.14 -20.65 -10.00
N ILE A 97 4.07 -20.54 -9.21
CA ILE A 97 2.73 -20.97 -9.61
C ILE A 97 1.71 -19.89 -9.28
N ALA A 98 0.72 -19.72 -10.16
CA ALA A 98 -0.40 -18.82 -9.94
C ALA A 98 -1.68 -19.38 -10.58
N MET A 99 -2.81 -19.08 -9.95
CA MET A 99 -4.14 -19.30 -10.51
C MET A 99 -4.79 -17.97 -10.81
N GLY A 100 -5.30 -17.82 -12.03
CA GLY A 100 -6.26 -16.80 -12.42
C GLY A 100 -7.68 -17.36 -12.53
N ALA A 101 -8.66 -16.72 -11.90
CA ALA A 101 -10.04 -17.18 -11.90
C ALA A 101 -11.04 -16.02 -11.97
N TYR A 102 -12.23 -16.31 -12.51
CA TYR A 102 -13.40 -15.43 -12.50
C TYR A 102 -14.67 -16.26 -12.36
N GLN A 103 -15.78 -15.60 -12.04
CA GLN A 103 -17.09 -16.23 -11.99
C GLN A 103 -17.90 -15.86 -13.24
N PRO A 104 -18.24 -16.79 -14.14
CA PRO A 104 -18.85 -16.45 -15.45
C PRO A 104 -20.16 -15.65 -15.35
N HIS A 105 -20.95 -15.86 -14.30
CA HIS A 105 -22.21 -15.13 -14.05
C HIS A 105 -22.01 -13.78 -13.33
N TYR A 106 -20.79 -13.43 -12.93
CA TYR A 106 -20.41 -12.19 -12.27
C TYR A 106 -19.29 -11.51 -13.04
N THR A 107 -19.59 -11.15 -14.29
CA THR A 107 -18.71 -10.36 -15.17
C THR A 107 -19.44 -9.11 -15.62
N TRP A 108 -18.71 -8.05 -15.96
CA TRP A 108 -19.26 -6.83 -16.55
C TRP A 108 -20.03 -7.14 -17.84
N ALA A 109 -19.47 -8.01 -18.70
CA ALA A 109 -20.11 -8.41 -19.96
C ALA A 109 -21.40 -9.22 -19.74
N GLY A 110 -21.38 -10.18 -18.80
CA GLY A 110 -22.53 -11.05 -18.53
C GLY A 110 -23.65 -10.35 -17.75
N LYS A 111 -23.30 -9.56 -16.74
CA LYS A 111 -24.25 -8.92 -15.82
C LYS A 111 -24.70 -7.53 -16.29
N LYS A 112 -23.95 -6.90 -17.20
CA LYS A 112 -24.15 -5.50 -17.67
C LYS A 112 -24.23 -4.47 -16.54
N SER A 113 -23.68 -4.82 -15.38
CA SER A 113 -23.68 -4.06 -14.13
C SER A 113 -22.51 -4.55 -13.27
N HIS A 114 -22.21 -3.83 -12.19
CA HIS A 114 -21.06 -4.13 -11.35
C HIS A 114 -21.09 -5.61 -10.86
N PRO A 115 -20.00 -6.37 -11.08
CA PRO A 115 -19.92 -7.78 -10.74
C PRO A 115 -19.74 -7.99 -9.23
N HIS A 116 -20.83 -7.89 -8.46
CA HIS A 116 -20.84 -8.21 -7.02
C HIS A 116 -20.78 -9.73 -6.75
N GLY A 117 -19.71 -10.37 -7.20
CA GLY A 117 -19.40 -11.77 -6.93
C GLY A 117 -18.53 -11.96 -5.69
N GLN A 118 -17.89 -13.12 -5.59
CA GLN A 118 -16.90 -13.46 -4.57
C GLN A 118 -15.63 -12.61 -4.69
N VAL A 119 -15.21 -12.25 -5.92
CA VAL A 119 -14.04 -11.37 -6.13
C VAL A 119 -14.29 -9.99 -5.51
N TYR A 120 -15.43 -9.35 -5.82
CA TYR A 120 -15.89 -8.13 -5.15
C TYR A 120 -15.94 -8.28 -3.62
N GLY A 121 -16.56 -9.35 -3.12
CA GLY A 121 -16.69 -9.59 -1.68
C GLY A 121 -15.34 -9.73 -0.98
N TYR A 122 -14.40 -10.45 -1.60
CA TYR A 122 -13.04 -10.60 -1.10
C TYR A 122 -12.30 -9.27 -1.07
N ARG A 123 -12.39 -8.47 -2.13
CA ARG A 123 -11.78 -7.14 -2.22
C ARG A 123 -12.36 -6.19 -1.17
N MET A 124 -13.68 -6.16 -0.98
CA MET A 124 -14.34 -5.40 0.11
C MET A 124 -13.87 -5.87 1.49
N SER A 125 -13.72 -7.18 1.72
CA SER A 125 -13.24 -7.73 2.99
C SER A 125 -11.81 -7.31 3.29
N LEU A 126 -10.91 -7.39 2.30
CA LEU A 126 -9.54 -6.90 2.43
C LEU A 126 -9.52 -5.40 2.75
N TRP A 127 -10.31 -4.61 2.03
CA TRP A 127 -10.38 -3.17 2.28
C TRP A 127 -10.94 -2.85 3.66
N ALA A 128 -11.93 -3.60 4.16
CA ALA A 128 -12.45 -3.43 5.51
C ALA A 128 -11.37 -3.66 6.57
N GLU A 129 -10.53 -4.70 6.38
CA GLU A 129 -9.40 -4.98 7.27
C GLU A 129 -8.35 -3.85 7.21
N GLN A 130 -7.92 -3.46 6.00
CA GLN A 130 -6.83 -2.51 5.87
C GLN A 130 -7.25 -1.06 6.17
N MET A 131 -8.51 -0.69 5.91
CA MET A 131 -9.04 0.64 6.22
C MET A 131 -9.65 0.75 7.62
N GLY A 132 -9.94 -0.38 8.27
CA GLY A 132 -10.64 -0.44 9.56
C GLY A 132 -12.10 0.03 9.53
N LYS A 133 -12.67 0.23 8.34
CA LYS A 133 -14.07 0.64 8.15
C LYS A 133 -14.66 0.14 6.83
N LEU A 134 -15.98 0.12 6.77
CA LEU A 134 -16.75 0.00 5.54
C LEU A 134 -17.24 1.39 5.13
N ASP A 135 -17.19 1.67 3.83
CA ASP A 135 -17.63 2.94 3.26
C ASP A 135 -18.28 2.68 1.89
N ASP A 136 -19.32 3.42 1.55
CA ASP A 136 -20.03 3.24 0.28
C ASP A 136 -19.17 3.67 -0.92
N ASN A 137 -18.21 4.59 -0.72
CA ASN A 137 -17.26 4.98 -1.76
C ASN A 137 -16.36 3.81 -2.18
N PHE A 138 -16.07 2.85 -1.28
CA PHE A 138 -15.25 1.67 -1.59
C PHE A 138 -15.93 0.66 -2.52
N ARG A 139 -17.22 0.86 -2.82
CA ARG A 139 -17.96 0.01 -3.75
C ARG A 139 -17.64 0.33 -5.21
N ASP A 140 -17.10 1.51 -5.51
CA ASP A 140 -16.71 1.92 -6.86
C ASP A 140 -15.24 2.41 -6.89
N PRO A 141 -14.26 1.48 -6.91
CA PRO A 141 -12.84 1.80 -6.73
C PRO A 141 -12.23 2.65 -7.87
N LYS A 142 -12.91 2.75 -9.01
CA LYS A 142 -12.50 3.65 -10.12
C LYS A 142 -12.94 5.10 -9.92
N SER A 143 -13.84 5.38 -8.99
CA SER A 143 -14.31 6.74 -8.73
C SER A 143 -13.20 7.57 -8.09
N LEU A 144 -13.14 8.86 -8.45
CA LEU A 144 -12.14 9.76 -7.89
C LEU A 144 -12.38 9.99 -6.39
N GLU A 145 -13.64 9.98 -5.98
CA GLU A 145 -14.08 10.06 -4.60
C GLU A 145 -13.52 8.89 -3.78
N CYS A 146 -13.58 7.67 -4.31
CA CYS A 146 -12.96 6.51 -3.68
C CYS A 146 -11.45 6.69 -3.56
N VAL A 147 -10.75 7.00 -4.64
CA VAL A 147 -9.29 7.17 -4.63
C VAL A 147 -8.84 8.23 -3.61
N LYS A 148 -9.54 9.36 -3.57
CA LYS A 148 -9.27 10.44 -2.61
C LYS A 148 -9.49 10.00 -1.16
N LEU A 149 -10.58 9.29 -0.89
CA LEU A 149 -10.87 8.76 0.44
C LEU A 149 -9.81 7.73 0.89
N VAL A 150 -9.42 6.82 0.00
CA VAL A 150 -8.34 5.85 0.28
C VAL A 150 -7.04 6.58 0.61
N ASN A 151 -6.69 7.60 -0.18
CA ASN A 151 -5.49 8.41 0.06
C ASN A 151 -5.54 9.21 1.36
N GLU A 152 -6.70 9.77 1.71
CA GLU A 152 -6.89 10.49 2.97
C GLU A 152 -6.68 9.58 4.19
N ILE A 153 -7.28 8.38 4.17
CA ILE A 153 -7.10 7.38 5.24
C ILE A 153 -5.63 6.97 5.34
N ALA A 154 -5.01 6.65 4.20
CA ALA A 154 -3.62 6.20 4.13
C ALA A 154 -2.64 7.28 4.64
N LYS A 155 -2.89 8.56 4.32
CA LYS A 155 -2.11 9.69 4.81
C LYS A 155 -2.30 9.90 6.31
N SER A 156 -3.54 9.92 6.79
CA SER A 156 -3.83 10.08 8.23
C SER A 156 -3.23 8.96 9.07
N ASN A 157 -3.32 7.70 8.61
CA ASN A 157 -2.68 6.58 9.28
C ASN A 157 -1.15 6.68 9.26
N TRP A 158 -0.53 7.15 8.17
CA TRP A 158 0.91 7.40 8.15
C TRP A 158 1.32 8.46 9.17
N GLU A 159 0.62 9.60 9.20
CA GLU A 159 0.86 10.68 10.17
C GLU A 159 0.77 10.13 11.61
N ALA A 160 -0.32 9.46 11.95
CA ALA A 160 -0.49 8.82 13.26
C ALA A 160 0.54 7.71 13.54
N TYR A 161 1.02 7.01 12.52
CA TYR A 161 2.06 5.99 12.67
C TYR A 161 3.40 6.61 13.03
N VAL A 162 3.77 7.76 12.45
CA VAL A 162 5.08 8.39 12.65
C VAL A 162 5.18 9.28 13.89
N GLU A 163 4.06 9.69 14.48
CA GLU A 163 4.03 10.51 15.70
C GLU A 163 4.86 9.93 16.87
N ASP A 164 5.47 10.79 17.67
CA ASP A 164 6.23 10.38 18.86
C ASP A 164 5.30 9.83 19.95
N GLU A 165 4.20 10.54 20.21
CA GLU A 165 3.15 10.11 21.12
C GLU A 165 2.24 9.07 20.47
N TYR A 166 1.63 8.21 21.29
CA TYR A 166 0.71 7.20 20.76
C TYR A 166 -0.53 7.85 20.15
N CYS A 167 -0.74 7.59 18.86
CA CYS A 167 -1.99 7.85 18.16
C CYS A 167 -2.53 6.53 17.62
N GLU A 168 -3.83 6.29 17.82
CA GLU A 168 -4.51 5.13 17.29
C GLU A 168 -4.65 5.23 15.77
N LEU A 169 -4.36 4.15 15.07
CA LEU A 169 -4.58 4.07 13.62
C LEU A 169 -6.04 3.66 13.36
N THR A 170 -6.66 4.23 12.33
CA THR A 170 -8.01 3.80 11.93
C THR A 170 -7.98 2.38 11.36
N GLY A 171 -6.91 2.03 10.65
CA GLY A 171 -6.66 0.71 10.09
C GLY A 171 -5.17 0.48 9.88
N HIS A 172 -4.81 -0.44 8.98
CA HIS A 172 -3.42 -0.78 8.69
C HIS A 172 -2.84 -0.07 7.47
N LEU A 173 -3.69 0.39 6.54
CA LEU A 173 -3.24 1.01 5.30
C LEU A 173 -2.58 2.35 5.57
N MET A 174 -1.35 2.50 5.09
CA MET A 174 -0.58 3.75 5.14
C MET A 174 -0.13 4.11 3.73
N GLN A 175 0.01 5.40 3.45
CA GLN A 175 0.68 5.82 2.22
C GLN A 175 2.11 5.27 2.27
N TYR A 176 2.62 4.76 1.15
CA TYR A 176 4.05 4.54 1.07
C TYR A 176 4.76 5.89 1.29
N PRO A 177 5.88 5.96 2.02
CA PRO A 177 6.51 7.24 2.44
C PRO A 177 7.16 8.05 1.31
N TYR A 178 6.46 8.17 0.18
CA TYR A 178 6.81 9.00 -0.96
C TYR A 178 5.97 10.27 -1.00
N GLU A 179 6.61 11.35 -1.43
CA GLU A 179 5.97 12.56 -1.93
C GLU A 179 6.03 12.54 -3.46
N ILE A 180 4.87 12.63 -4.12
CA ILE A 180 4.75 12.57 -5.58
C ILE A 180 4.49 13.97 -6.12
N GLY A 181 5.37 14.44 -7.01
CA GLY A 181 5.22 15.70 -7.71
C GLY A 181 4.20 15.63 -8.85
N ARG A 182 3.64 16.78 -9.24
CA ARG A 182 2.72 16.90 -10.39
C ARG A 182 3.36 16.52 -11.73
N ASP A 183 4.67 16.69 -11.84
CA ASP A 183 5.49 16.25 -12.98
C ASP A 183 5.87 14.76 -12.92
N GLY A 184 5.45 14.06 -11.86
CA GLY A 184 5.70 12.65 -11.62
C GLY A 184 7.05 12.36 -10.98
N THR A 185 7.73 13.36 -10.40
CA THR A 185 8.91 13.11 -9.53
C THR A 185 8.49 12.34 -8.28
N VAL A 186 9.39 11.48 -7.79
CA VAL A 186 9.18 10.69 -6.57
C VAL A 186 10.28 11.07 -5.59
N ASN A 187 9.91 11.67 -4.46
CA ASN A 187 10.80 12.05 -3.36
C ASN A 187 10.40 11.28 -2.09
N PRO A 188 11.28 11.13 -1.09
CA PRO A 188 10.82 10.76 0.24
C PRO A 188 9.98 11.89 0.83
N ILE A 189 9.06 11.57 1.74
CA ILE A 189 8.40 12.61 2.54
C ILE A 189 9.48 13.37 3.35
N PRO A 190 9.46 14.72 3.36
CA PRO A 190 10.44 15.51 4.11
C PRO A 190 10.54 15.09 5.59
N GLY A 191 11.76 14.83 6.06
CA GLY A 191 12.01 14.34 7.43
C GLY A 191 11.81 12.83 7.63
N HIS A 192 11.42 12.12 6.58
CA HIS A 192 11.24 10.67 6.55
C HIS A 192 12.01 10.02 5.41
N GLU A 193 13.27 10.43 5.21
CA GLU A 193 14.17 9.86 4.20
C GLU A 193 14.54 8.40 4.50
N THR A 194 14.36 7.98 5.75
CA THR A 194 14.54 6.58 6.21
C THR A 194 13.30 6.05 6.91
N PHE A 195 13.11 4.73 6.91
CA PHE A 195 11.97 4.13 7.62
C PHE A 195 12.07 4.38 9.13
N PRO A 196 10.92 4.65 9.80
CA PRO A 196 10.90 4.87 11.24
C PRO A 196 11.50 3.68 12.00
N ASP A 197 12.30 3.98 13.02
CA ASP A 197 12.86 3.05 14.01
C ASP A 197 13.92 2.06 13.52
N VAL A 198 13.78 1.54 12.29
CA VAL A 198 14.65 0.53 11.68
C VAL A 198 15.66 1.10 10.69
N GLY A 199 15.51 2.37 10.27
CA GLY A 199 16.38 3.00 9.30
C GLY A 199 16.20 2.43 7.88
N GLY A 200 17.24 2.53 7.05
CA GLY A 200 17.18 2.19 5.63
C GLY A 200 16.48 3.28 4.81
N LYS A 201 17.08 3.64 3.67
CA LYS A 201 16.57 4.73 2.82
C LYS A 201 15.26 4.33 2.16
N VAL A 202 14.25 5.20 2.23
CA VAL A 202 12.94 4.99 1.61
C VAL A 202 13.04 4.82 0.09
N LEU A 203 13.88 5.61 -0.57
CA LEU A 203 14.17 5.48 -2.00
C LEU A 203 15.17 4.36 -2.34
N GLY A 204 15.64 3.62 -1.33
CA GLY A 204 16.73 2.67 -1.47
C GLY A 204 18.07 3.32 -1.80
N ALA A 205 19.03 2.48 -2.20
CA ALA A 205 20.33 2.90 -2.72
C ALA A 205 20.83 1.85 -3.71
N SER A 206 21.58 2.27 -4.73
CA SER A 206 22.35 1.34 -5.56
C SER A 206 23.32 0.54 -4.68
N THR A 207 23.43 -0.75 -4.94
CA THR A 207 24.36 -1.63 -4.24
C THR A 207 25.36 -2.23 -5.23
N ASN A 208 26.40 -2.87 -4.71
CA ASN A 208 27.35 -3.63 -5.53
C ASN A 208 26.87 -5.07 -5.81
N LEU A 209 25.64 -5.41 -5.39
CA LEU A 209 25.03 -6.69 -5.74
C LEU A 209 24.57 -6.62 -7.21
N PRO A 210 24.82 -7.67 -8.00
CA PRO A 210 24.33 -7.74 -9.37
C PRO A 210 22.80 -7.77 -9.41
N ASP A 211 22.23 -7.22 -10.49
CA ASP A 211 20.79 -7.25 -10.80
C ASP A 211 20.28 -8.64 -11.21
#